data_AF-A0A967SWL9-F1
#
_entry.id   AF-A0A967SWL9-F1
#
_cell.length_a   1.000
_cell.length_b   1.000
_cell.length_c   1.000
_cell.angle_alpha   90.00
_cell.angle_beta   90.00
_cell.angle_gamma   90.00
#
_symmetry.space_group_name_H-M   'P 1'
#
loop_
_entity.id
_entity.type
_entity.pdbx_description
1 polymer ?
#
loop_
_entity_poly.entity_id
_entity_poly.type
_entity_poly.pdbx_seq_one_letter_code
_entity_poly.pdbx_strand_id
1 'polypeptide(L)' 'DKIAEATDSLSSKILTLQGNGDYEGVAAFVEKYATVGDQLQQSLNRLSEQSIPVDVTFNQGVDVLGLE' A
#
# COMPACT_ATOMS: atom_id res chain seq x y z
N ASP A 1 -0.19 -23.18 0.34
CA ASP A 1 1.20 -23.57 0.62
C ASP A 1 2.20 -22.52 0.17
N LYS A 2 2.42 -22.28 -1.13
CA LYS A 2 3.46 -21.32 -1.61
C LYS A 2 3.27 -19.85 -1.16
N ILE A 3 2.04 -19.38 -1.01
CA ILE A 3 1.78 -18.00 -0.54
C ILE A 3 2.14 -17.84 0.95
N ALA A 4 1.89 -18.87 1.76
CA ALA A 4 2.26 -18.84 3.18
C ALA A 4 3.78 -18.78 3.33
N GLU A 5 4.50 -19.66 2.62
CA GLU A 5 5.97 -19.66 2.60
C GLU A 5 6.56 -18.32 2.12
N ALA A 6 5.99 -17.73 1.06
CA ALA A 6 6.42 -16.43 0.57
C ALA A 6 6.19 -15.31 1.62
N THR A 7 5.07 -15.37 2.34
CA THR A 7 4.74 -14.40 3.40
C THR A 7 5.69 -14.54 4.59
N ASP A 8 5.99 -15.77 5.01
CA ASP A 8 6.92 -16.05 6.10
C ASP A 8 8.33 -15.56 5.76
N SER A 9 8.78 -15.83 4.52
CA SER A 9 10.07 -15.38 4.01
C SER A 9 10.18 -13.85 3.97
N LEU A 10 9.15 -13.17 3.46
CA LEU A 10 9.10 -11.71 3.43
C LEU A 10 9.13 -11.13 4.85
N SER A 11 8.35 -11.69 5.77
CA SER A 11 8.29 -11.24 7.17
C SER A 11 9.65 -11.39 7.86
N SER A 12 10.29 -12.55 7.72
CA SER A 12 11.63 -12.82 8.25
C SER A 12 12.67 -11.82 7.74
N LYS A 13 12.64 -11.52 6.44
CA LYS A 13 13.54 -10.54 5.83
C LYS A 13 13.33 -9.12 6.38
N ILE A 14 12.07 -8.67 6.46
CA ILE A 14 11.74 -7.34 6.98
C ILE A 14 12.17 -7.21 8.44
N LEU A 15 11.84 -8.20 9.28
CA LEU A 15 12.21 -8.20 10.70
C LEU A 15 13.72 -8.22 10.91
N THR A 16 14.47 -8.93 10.07
CA THR A 16 15.94 -8.96 10.13
C THR A 16 16.53 -7.59 9.78
N LEU A 17 16.06 -6.95 8.71
CA LEU A 17 16.51 -5.61 8.33
C LEU A 17 16.22 -4.59 9.44
N GLN A 18 15.02 -4.64 10.03
CA GLN A 18 14.62 -3.77 11.13
C GLN A 18 15.44 -4.03 12.41
N GLY A 19 15.62 -5.29 12.79
CA GLY A 19 16.36 -5.68 14.00
C GLY A 19 17.84 -5.31 13.94
N ASN A 20 18.43 -5.35 12.75
CA ASN A 20 19.82 -4.95 12.52
C ASN A 20 19.99 -3.43 12.35
N GLY A 21 18.89 -2.67 12.21
CA GLY A 21 18.95 -1.24 11.88
C GLY A 21 19.58 -0.97 10.51
N ASP A 22 19.45 -1.89 9.55
CA ASP A 22 20.12 -1.84 8.25
C ASP A 22 19.41 -0.86 7.30
N TYR A 23 19.74 0.43 7.44
CA TYR A 23 19.13 1.49 6.66
C TYR A 23 19.39 1.36 5.15
N GLU A 24 20.62 1.05 4.76
CA GLU A 24 20.99 0.87 3.35
C GLU A 24 20.28 -0.34 2.73
N GLY A 25 20.23 -1.45 3.46
CA GLY A 25 19.50 -2.65 3.06
C GLY A 25 18.00 -2.40 2.90
N VAL A 26 17.39 -1.61 3.79
CA VAL A 26 15.99 -1.18 3.65
C VAL A 26 15.81 -0.29 2.43
N ALA A 27 16.67 0.70 2.21
CA ALA A 27 16.58 1.61 1.08
C ALA A 27 16.61 0.84 -0.26
N ALA A 28 17.59 -0.06 -0.42
CA ALA A 28 17.69 -0.91 -1.61
C ALA A 28 16.49 -1.87 -1.76
N PHE A 29 15.95 -2.38 -0.65
CA PHE A 29 14.76 -3.22 -0.68
C PHE A 29 13.53 -2.45 -1.17
N VAL A 30 13.32 -1.24 -0.66
CA VAL A 30 12.21 -0.36 -1.08
C VAL A 30 12.37 0.05 -2.54
N GLU A 31 13.54 0.51 -2.95
CA GLU A 31 13.80 0.90 -4.34
C GLU A 31 13.45 -0.23 -5.33
N LYS A 32 13.79 -1.47 -4.96
CA LYS A 32 13.54 -2.62 -5.83
C LYS A 32 12.07 -3.04 -5.87
N TYR A 33 11.41 -3.13 -4.72
CA TYR A 33 10.10 -3.81 -4.60
C TYR A 33 8.91 -2.85 -4.45
N ALA A 34 9.11 -1.62 -3.99
CA ALA A 34 8.05 -0.63 -3.79
C ALA A 34 7.80 0.22 -5.05
N THR A 35 7.77 -0.42 -6.22
CA THR A 35 7.54 0.23 -7.51
C THR A 35 6.21 -0.23 -8.11
N VAL A 36 5.53 0.68 -8.81
CA VAL A 36 4.31 0.35 -9.55
C VAL A 36 4.72 -0.18 -10.92
N GLY A 37 4.62 -1.50 -11.11
CA GLY A 37 4.86 -2.13 -12.40
C GLY A 37 3.69 -1.97 -13.38
N ASP A 38 3.95 -2.22 -14.65
CA ASP A 38 2.98 -2.02 -15.75
C ASP A 38 1.64 -2.73 -15.52
N GLN A 39 1.66 -3.96 -15.01
CA GLN A 39 0.45 -4.73 -14.73
C GLN A 39 -0.42 -4.08 -13.64
N LEU A 40 0.21 -3.56 -12.58
CA LEU A 40 -0.51 -2.85 -11.53
C LEU A 40 -1.05 -1.53 -12.08
N GLN A 41 -0.24 -0.78 -12.86
CA GLN A 41 -0.68 0.47 -13.47
C GLN A 41 -1.90 0.29 -14.38
N GLN A 42 -1.91 -0.75 -15.21
CA GLN A 42 -3.07 -1.08 -16.06
C GLN A 42 -4.33 -1.36 -15.22
N SER A 43 -4.17 -2.07 -14.10
CA SER A 43 -5.28 -2.36 -13.19
C SER A 43 -5.81 -1.09 -12.52
N LEU A 44 -4.93 -0.18 -12.10
CA LEU A 44 -5.29 1.12 -11.53
C LEU A 44 -5.99 2.03 -12.54
N ASN A 45 -5.53 2.04 -13.80
CA ASN A 45 -6.16 2.80 -14.88
C ASN A 45 -7.61 2.33 -15.10
N ARG A 46 -7.82 1.01 -15.12
CA ARG A 46 -9.17 0.44 -15.25
C ARG A 46 -10.10 0.86 -14.10
N LEU A 47 -9.61 0.92 -12.86
CA LEU A 47 -10.41 1.41 -11.72
C LEU A 47 -10.77 2.89 -11.89
N SER A 48 -9.83 3.69 -12.38
CA SER A 48 -10.01 5.12 -12.63
C SER A 48 -11.01 5.39 -13.76
N GLU A 49 -10.96 4.63 -14.85
CA GLU A 49 -11.91 4.68 -15.97
C GLU A 49 -13.34 4.36 -15.52
N GLN A 50 -13.48 3.50 -14.50
CA GLN A 50 -14.78 3.18 -13.89
C GLN A 50 -15.23 4.20 -12.84
N SER A 51 -14.50 5.30 -12.66
CA SER A 51 -14.78 6.34 -11.65
C SER A 51 -14.89 5.79 -10.23
N ILE A 52 -14.13 4.74 -9.91
CA ILE A 52 -14.10 4.16 -8.56
C ILE A 52 -13.24 5.07 -7.67
N PRO A 53 -13.78 5.62 -6.58
CA PRO A 53 -13.03 6.49 -5.68
C PRO A 53 -11.97 5.70 -4.90
N VAL A 54 -10.87 6.37 -4.56
CA VAL A 54 -9.76 5.77 -3.78
C VAL A 54 -10.15 5.60 -2.32
N ASP A 55 -10.89 6.56 -1.77
CA ASP A 55 -11.29 6.59 -0.36
C ASP A 55 -12.63 7.32 -0.21
N VAL A 56 -13.17 7.33 1.00
CA VAL A 56 -14.43 7.99 1.35
C VAL A 56 -14.18 9.30 2.08
N THR A 57 -14.98 10.32 1.78
CA THR A 57 -15.03 11.55 2.59
C THR A 57 -16.22 11.47 3.55
N PHE A 58 -15.95 11.61 4.84
CA PHE A 58 -17.02 11.64 5.85
C PHE A 58 -17.52 13.07 6.07
N ASN A 59 -18.74 13.36 5.58
CA ASN A 59 -19.39 14.66 5.76
C ASN A 59 -20.21 14.67 7.05
N GLN A 60 -19.81 15.49 8.02
CA GLN A 60 -20.45 15.61 9.35
C GLN A 60 -20.49 17.06 9.83
N GLY A 61 -21.36 17.38 10.79
CA GLY A 61 -21.45 18.69 11.44
C GLY A 61 -22.89 19.22 11.54
N VAL A 62 -23.10 20.28 12.32
CA VAL A 62 -24.42 20.95 12.43
C VAL A 62 -24.86 21.53 11.08
N ASP A 63 -23.91 21.99 10.26
CA ASP A 63 -24.14 22.51 8.91
C ASP A 63 -24.70 21.40 7.98
N VAL A 64 -24.22 20.16 8.13
CA VAL A 64 -24.72 18.99 7.39
C VAL A 64 -26.14 18.62 7.82
N LEU A 65 -26.48 18.90 9.09
CA LEU A 65 -27.82 18.71 9.64
C LEU A 65 -28.76 19.90 9.40
N GLY A 66 -28.27 21.02 8.84
CA GLY A 66 -29.03 22.24 8.60
C GLY A 66 -29.42 23.00 9.88
N LEU A 67 -28.57 22.97 10.91
CA LEU A 67 -28.83 23.53 12.25
C LEU A 67 -28.06 24.83 12.55
N GLU A 68 -27.74 25.65 11.54
CA GLU A 68 -27.16 27.01 11.73
C GLU A 68 -28.20 28.03 12.25
#